data_AF-A0A920T450-F1
#
_entry.id   AF-A0A920T450-F1
#
_cell.length_a   1.000
_cell.length_b   1.000
_cell.length_c   1.000
_cell.angle_alpha   90.00
_cell.angle_beta   90.00
_cell.angle_gamma   90.00
#
_symmetry.space_group_name_H-M   'P 1'
#
loop_
_entity.id
_entity.type
_entity.pdbx_description
1 polymer ?
#
loop_
_entity_poly.entity_id
_entity_poly.type
_entity_poly.pdbx_seq_one_letter_code
_entity_poly.pdbx_strand_id
1 'polypeptide(L)' 'MEGGKDTVRFVIDVQGESTGNELVTIRPLTNASIFNSFGIGLLRSADITQQLSDQRVPFLASSTPDNGSIEIAKNFLISH' A
#
# COMPACT_ATOMS: atom_id res chain seq x y z
N MET A 1 -23.08 -20.38 -19.12
CA MET A 1 -21.66 -20.61 -18.79
C MET A 1 -21.40 -19.89 -17.49
N GLU A 2 -21.24 -20.66 -16.42
CA GLU A 2 -21.10 -20.17 -15.06
C GLU A 2 -19.62 -20.24 -14.68
N GLY A 3 -19.12 -19.21 -14.00
CA GLY A 3 -17.97 -19.35 -13.10
C GLY A 3 -16.59 -19.25 -13.74
N GLY A 4 -16.25 -18.09 -14.30
CA GLY A 4 -14.86 -17.65 -14.41
C GLY A 4 -14.63 -16.59 -13.34
N LYS A 5 -13.66 -16.78 -12.45
CA LYS A 5 -13.36 -15.84 -11.36
C LYS A 5 -13.10 -14.43 -11.95
N ASP A 6 -13.97 -13.45 -11.69
CA ASP A 6 -13.86 -12.04 -12.14
C ASP A 6 -12.74 -11.24 -11.44
N THR A 7 -11.74 -11.94 -10.89
CA THR A 7 -10.71 -11.34 -10.06
C THR A 7 -9.33 -11.61 -10.62
N VAL A 8 -8.66 -10.54 -11.02
CA VAL A 8 -7.22 -10.54 -11.22
C VAL A 8 -6.55 -10.20 -9.89
N ARG A 9 -5.58 -11.00 -9.46
CA ARG A 9 -4.78 -10.75 -8.25
C ARG A 9 -3.33 -10.50 -8.63
N PHE A 10 -2.80 -9.41 -8.13
CA PHE A 10 -1.38 -9.08 -8.23
C PHE A 10 -0.71 -9.35 -6.90
N VAL A 11 0.51 -9.88 -6.94
CA VAL A 11 1.42 -9.95 -5.81
C VAL A 11 2.62 -9.10 -6.20
N ILE A 12 2.91 -8.08 -5.40
CA ILE A 12 4.02 -7.17 -5.62
C ILE A 12 4.94 -7.26 -4.41
N ASP A 13 6.23 -7.17 -4.68
CA ASP A 13 7.27 -7.08 -3.67
C ASP A 13 7.81 -5.65 -3.68
N VAL A 14 7.73 -4.97 -2.53
CA VAL A 14 8.13 -3.57 -2.38
C VAL A 14 9.37 -3.54 -1.50
N GLN A 15 10.48 -3.09 -2.08
CA GLN A 15 11.78 -3.06 -1.43
C GLN A 15 12.06 -1.69 -0.80
N GLY A 16 12.77 -1.68 0.33
CA GLY A 16 13.11 -0.48 1.09
C GLY A 16 12.29 -0.31 2.38
N GLU A 17 12.59 0.75 3.13
CA GLU A 17 11.88 1.08 4.37
C GLU A 17 10.45 1.57 4.09
N SER A 18 9.47 0.99 4.79
CA SER A 18 8.08 1.44 4.71
C SER A 18 7.89 2.73 5.51
N THR A 19 7.23 3.71 4.91
CA THR A 19 6.92 5.00 5.54
C THR A 19 5.46 5.11 5.98
N GLY A 20 4.61 4.19 5.52
CA GLY A 20 3.16 4.22 5.71
C GLY A 20 2.42 5.13 4.72
N ASN A 21 3.13 5.75 3.78
CA ASN A 21 2.58 6.64 2.75
C ASN A 21 2.63 6.03 1.34
N GLU A 22 2.98 4.75 1.22
CA GLU A 22 3.11 4.08 -0.07
C GLU A 22 1.74 3.91 -0.75
N LEU A 23 1.69 4.15 -2.06
CA LEU A 23 0.48 4.04 -2.89
C LEU A 23 0.72 3.09 -4.06
N VAL A 24 -0.29 2.29 -4.39
CA VAL A 24 -0.36 1.51 -5.63
C VAL A 24 -1.50 2.06 -6.47
N THR A 25 -1.19 2.45 -7.70
CA THR A 25 -2.18 2.89 -8.68
C THR A 25 -2.24 1.92 -9.85
N ILE A 26 -3.44 1.46 -10.21
CA ILE A 26 -3.73 0.69 -11.41
C ILE A 26 -4.46 1.60 -12.40
N ARG A 27 -3.97 1.69 -13.63
CA ARG A 27 -4.58 2.48 -14.71
C ARG A 27 -4.38 1.84 -16.08
N PRO A 28 -5.28 2.05 -17.06
CA PRO A 28 -5.05 1.63 -18.43
C PRO A 28 -3.87 2.39 -19.05
N LEU A 29 -2.99 1.69 -19.77
CA LEU A 29 -1.93 2.33 -20.55
C LEU A 29 -2.51 3.07 -21.77
N THR A 30 -3.53 2.49 -22.40
CA THR A 30 -4.29 3.06 -23.51
C THR A 30 -5.78 2.78 -23.33
N ASN A 31 -6.63 3.43 -24.13
CA ASN A 31 -8.07 3.13 -24.17
C ASN A 31 -8.39 1.73 -24.69
N ALA A 32 -7.40 0.91 -25.06
CA ALA A 32 -7.57 -0.48 -25.47
C ALA A 32 -6.80 -1.47 -24.58
N SER A 33 -6.28 -1.02 -23.43
CA SER A 33 -5.48 -1.88 -22.53
C SER A 33 -6.32 -2.66 -21.54
N ILE A 34 -7.49 -2.14 -21.15
CA ILE A 34 -8.48 -2.82 -20.32
C ILE A 34 -9.83 -2.58 -20.97
N PHE A 35 -10.49 -3.64 -21.39
CA PHE A 35 -11.74 -3.60 -22.16
C PHE A 35 -12.64 -4.76 -21.79
N ASN A 36 -13.94 -4.57 -21.96
CA ASN A 36 -14.90 -5.65 -21.79
C ASN A 36 -14.96 -6.57 -23.02
N SER A 37 -15.75 -7.64 -22.95
CA SER A 37 -15.91 -8.60 -24.05
C SER A 37 -16.47 -8.02 -25.35
N PHE A 38 -17.03 -6.80 -25.33
CA PHE A 38 -17.52 -6.08 -26.50
C PHE A 38 -16.48 -5.15 -27.13
N GLY A 39 -15.25 -5.11 -26.60
CA GLY A 39 -14.17 -4.24 -27.09
C GLY A 39 -14.27 -2.79 -26.62
N ILE A 40 -15.18 -2.48 -25.70
CA ILE A 40 -15.29 -1.14 -25.11
C ILE A 40 -14.26 -1.03 -24.00
N GLY A 41 -13.29 -0.13 -24.19
CA GLY A 41 -12.21 0.09 -23.24
C GLY A 41 -12.50 1.12 -22.16
N LEU A 42 -11.84 0.97 -21.03
CA LEU A 42 -11.76 2.03 -20.01
C LEU A 42 -10.98 3.23 -20.57
N LEU A 43 -11.36 4.43 -20.12
CA LEU A 43 -10.63 5.66 -20.45
C LEU A 43 -9.20 5.60 -19.87
N ARG A 44 -8.20 6.10 -20.61
CA ARG A 44 -6.81 6.24 -20.15
C ARG A 44 -6.68 7.08 -18.88
N SER A 45 -7.64 7.96 -18.61
CA SER A 45 -7.70 8.78 -17.41
C SER A 45 -8.32 8.08 -16.21
N ALA A 46 -8.86 6.86 -16.37
CA ALA A 46 -9.39 6.10 -15.25
C ALA A 46 -8.24 5.50 -14.44
N ASP A 47 -8.34 5.58 -13.12
CA ASP A 47 -7.41 4.94 -12.21
C ASP A 47 -8.11 4.50 -10.92
N ILE A 48 -7.48 3.56 -10.24
CA ILE A 48 -7.79 3.21 -8.85
C ILE A 48 -6.48 3.23 -8.08
N THR A 49 -6.50 3.89 -6.93
CA THR A 49 -5.34 4.01 -6.04
C THR A 49 -5.67 3.42 -4.68
N GLN A 50 -4.76 2.61 -4.15
CA GLN A 50 -4.85 2.00 -2.83
C GLN A 50 -3.60 2.35 -2.02
N GLN A 51 -3.79 2.73 -0.77
CA GLN A 51 -2.70 2.89 0.19
C GLN A 51 -2.24 1.52 0.68
N LEU A 52 -0.92 1.32 0.74
CA LEU A 52 -0.31 0.16 1.37
C LEU A 52 -0.15 0.46 2.86
N SER A 53 -0.63 -0.45 3.71
CA SER A 53 -0.42 -0.33 5.15
C SER A 53 1.04 -0.63 5.50
N ASP A 54 1.60 0.17 6.39
CA ASP A 54 2.87 -0.16 7.03
C ASP A 54 2.66 -1.43 7.88
N GLN A 55 3.36 -2.51 7.53
CA GLN A 55 3.31 -3.76 8.30
C GLN A 55 4.14 -3.67 9.60
N ARG A 56 5.04 -2.69 9.70
CA ARG A 56 6.01 -2.55 10.79
C ARG A 56 5.95 -1.15 11.40
N VAL A 57 4.75 -0.75 11.83
CA VAL A 57 4.62 0.45 12.65
C VAL A 57 5.52 0.37 13.89
N PRO A 58 6.28 1.42 14.21
CA PRO A 58 7.04 1.52 15.44
C PRO A 58 6.21 1.16 16.67
N PHE A 59 6.72 0.29 17.55
CA PHE A 59 6.10 0.04 18.86
C PHE A 59 7.13 0.07 19.98
N LEU A 60 6.76 0.66 21.13
CA LEU A 60 7.60 0.67 22.32
C LEU A 60 7.49 -0.69 23.02
N ALA A 61 8.53 -1.51 22.90
CA ALA A 61 8.57 -2.82 23.58
C ALA A 61 8.74 -2.68 25.10
N SER A 62 9.59 -1.76 25.55
CA SER A 62 9.82 -1.47 26.97
C SER A 62 10.47 -0.11 27.14
N SER A 63 10.19 0.57 28.26
CA SER A 63 10.91 1.76 28.71
C SER A 63 11.21 1.69 30.21
N THR A 64 12.31 2.33 30.64
CA THR A 64 12.69 2.50 32.05
C THR A 64 13.00 3.97 32.32
N PRO A 65 11.97 4.82 32.45
CA PRO A 65 12.18 6.24 32.60
C PRO A 65 12.61 6.64 34.01
N ASP A 66 13.44 7.68 34.11
CA ASP A 66 13.77 8.32 35.37
C ASP A 66 12.59 9.15 35.91
N ASN A 67 12.57 9.38 37.23
CA ASN A 67 11.54 10.21 37.86
C ASN A 67 11.53 11.63 37.28
N GLY A 68 10.38 12.06 36.76
CA GLY A 68 10.23 13.36 36.10
C GLY A 68 10.43 13.32 34.57
N SER A 69 10.67 12.15 33.98
CA SER A 69 10.77 12.01 32.53
C SER A 69 9.44 12.31 31.82
N ILE A 70 9.52 13.10 30.75
CA ILE A 70 8.44 13.33 29.78
C ILE A 70 8.91 12.82 28.41
N GLU A 71 7.97 12.58 27.47
CA GLU A 71 8.28 12.20 26.07
C GLU A 71 8.99 10.85 25.84
N ILE A 72 8.76 9.89 26.73
CA ILE A 72 9.45 8.59 26.83
C ILE A 72 9.28 7.70 25.56
N ALA A 73 8.29 8.00 24.72
CA ALA A 73 8.01 7.30 23.47
C ALA A 73 8.48 8.03 22.20
N LYS A 74 9.04 9.25 22.29
CA LYS A 74 9.40 10.06 21.10
C LYS A 74 10.80 9.78 20.54
N ASN A 75 11.68 9.14 21.33
CA ASN A 75 13.01 8.69 20.89
C ASN A 75 12.97 7.30 20.25
N PHE A 76 12.11 7.10 19.24
CA PHE A 76 12.18 5.90 18.43
C PHE A 76 13.41 5.99 17.53
N LEU A 77 14.52 5.38 17.94
CA LEU A 77 15.64 5.14 17.04
C LEU A 77 15.18 4.08 16.04
N ILE A 78 14.91 4.53 14.81
CA ILE A 78 14.78 3.65 13.66
C ILE A 78 16.16 3.02 13.47
N SER A 79 16.37 1.80 13.97
CA SER A 79 17.60 1.05 13.68
C SER A 79 17.55 0.68 12.20
N HIS A 80 18.51 1.22 11.44
CA HIS A 80 18.75 0.93 10.03
C HIS A 80 19.23 -0.51 9.85
#